data_AF-A0A832G5D8-F1
#
_entry.id   AF-A0A832G5D8-F1
#
_cell.length_a   1.000
_cell.length_b   1.000
_cell.length_c   1.000
_cell.angle_alpha   90.00
_cell.angle_beta   90.00
_cell.angle_gamma   90.00
#
_symmetry.space_group_name_H-M   'P 1'
#
loop_
_entity.id
_entity.type
_entity.pdbx_description
1 polymer ?
#
loop_
_entity_poly.entity_id
_entity_poly.type
_entity_poly.pdbx_seq_one_letter_code
_entity_poly.pdbx_strand_id
1 'polypeptide(L)'
;MEDFTQQDNTGQQLEHQSSHDVSNKITHGFFSESKPQIHISISDYTKALIKVWTEGGKKPQVSPNRIFVSQTVSFLAFLYEKMRNAVEFREEHLIRRAAIERIIKRRMLLNENGRDIAEPLIKELLWARYYENGTIGEESVAKVQSTIDKYFFLRNEISAGRKRSEQEKIASFTLEVLSCEIDEILSPSLVKREAFVHFVYQLVRQSLAPIKGNVQERDIQAYIAIERAFAHSDDSTIRYSILRLMIPEISDISWQNADKILPRYYEIYNEIEKNLVHPLRDKIRNFYKKQMPPFFILRDIFEQNPKTIEQILTDETTLKHKVDEACRKRYEETKSRLRRMGIRSFIYILLTKVIFAFLIELPYDIYVLKKIAYFPIIVNIIIPPVLMSIIILSVTVPGDENTRKIYSFIRQIIEEDPEKLPSTFHPVSVDKYAKSKSVIFTALFTLFYLLTYLISFGAIIYVLTKLNFNPVSQGIFIFFITLVTFFAFRVINITQEYLVIDRDSPLTPLVDFFFLPILRVGQWLSGEVLAKFNILIFLFDFIVEMPLKAVVEVIDEWVRFVKLKKEEII
;
A
#
# COMPACT_ATOMS: atom_id res chain seq x y z
N MET A 1 -5.97 -25.20 -80.38
CA MET A 1 -6.74 -26.35 -79.87
C MET A 1 -6.97 -26.07 -78.40
N GLU A 2 -7.72 -25.01 -78.10
CA GLU A 2 -9.20 -24.89 -78.23
C GLU A 2 -9.85 -25.43 -76.95
N ASP A 3 -10.89 -24.84 -76.41
CA ASP A 3 -11.35 -23.46 -76.32
C ASP A 3 -12.44 -23.53 -75.25
N PHE A 4 -12.56 -22.49 -74.44
CA PHE A 4 -13.63 -22.37 -73.45
C PHE A 4 -14.74 -21.54 -74.10
N THR A 5 -15.90 -22.14 -74.37
CA THR A 5 -17.16 -21.40 -74.62
C THR A 5 -18.34 -22.37 -74.54
N GLN A 6 -19.28 -22.12 -73.63
CA GLN A 6 -20.66 -21.64 -73.92
C GLN A 6 -21.57 -22.77 -74.43
N GLN A 7 -22.86 -22.87 -74.11
CA GLN A 7 -23.90 -21.91 -73.72
C GLN A 7 -25.12 -22.80 -73.36
N ASP A 8 -26.05 -22.39 -72.50
CA ASP A 8 -27.37 -21.85 -72.87
C ASP A 8 -28.42 -22.69 -72.12
N ASN A 9 -29.63 -22.26 -71.79
CA ASN A 9 -30.26 -20.95 -71.74
C ASN A 9 -31.54 -21.13 -70.89
N THR A 10 -31.95 -20.04 -70.22
CA THR A 10 -33.33 -19.59 -69.93
C THR A 10 -34.47 -20.55 -69.57
N GLY A 11 -35.18 -20.20 -68.49
CA GLY A 11 -36.56 -20.64 -68.24
C GLY A 11 -37.24 -20.01 -67.00
N GLN A 12 -37.91 -18.86 -67.20
CA GLN A 12 -39.17 -18.38 -66.58
C GLN A 12 -39.24 -18.19 -65.04
N GLN A 13 -39.31 -16.98 -64.49
CA GLN A 13 -40.39 -15.94 -64.45
C GLN A 13 -41.22 -15.96 -63.14
N LEU A 14 -41.14 -14.81 -62.42
CA LEU A 14 -42.17 -14.17 -61.54
C LEU A 14 -42.49 -14.90 -60.20
N GLU A 15 -42.64 -14.28 -59.02
CA GLU A 15 -42.91 -12.90 -58.63
C GLU A 15 -42.77 -12.72 -57.09
N HIS A 16 -42.84 -11.46 -56.63
CA HIS A 16 -43.01 -10.93 -55.26
C HIS A 16 -41.81 -10.54 -54.37
N GLN A 17 -41.41 -9.26 -54.54
CA GLN A 17 -41.48 -8.17 -53.54
C GLN A 17 -40.93 -8.38 -52.11
N SER A 18 -39.89 -7.62 -51.73
CA SER A 18 -39.99 -6.37 -50.94
C SER A 18 -38.57 -5.96 -50.48
N SER A 19 -38.03 -4.87 -51.03
CA SER A 19 -37.91 -3.52 -50.41
C SER A 19 -36.77 -3.37 -49.38
N HIS A 20 -35.61 -2.86 -49.81
CA HIS A 20 -35.26 -1.43 -49.68
C HIS A 20 -33.78 -1.21 -50.01
N ASP A 21 -33.53 -0.66 -51.20
CA ASP A 21 -32.34 0.14 -51.48
C ASP A 21 -32.69 1.14 -52.58
N VAL A 22 -33.07 2.37 -52.22
CA VAL A 22 -32.97 3.56 -53.08
C VAL A 22 -32.96 4.77 -52.15
N SER A 23 -31.83 5.46 -52.01
CA SER A 23 -31.65 6.74 -52.71
C SER A 23 -30.41 7.45 -52.19
N ASN A 24 -29.41 7.48 -53.07
CA ASN A 24 -28.20 8.26 -52.94
C ASN A 24 -28.46 9.62 -53.63
N LYS A 25 -28.63 10.70 -52.85
CA LYS A 25 -28.32 12.10 -53.18
C LYS A 25 -28.90 13.04 -52.12
N ILE A 26 -28.01 13.68 -51.36
CA ILE A 26 -28.00 15.06 -50.80
C ILE A 26 -27.15 14.98 -49.53
N THR A 27 -25.85 15.25 -49.64
CA THR A 27 -24.99 15.62 -48.50
C THR A 27 -23.81 16.47 -48.99
N HIS A 28 -24.12 17.66 -49.48
CA HIS A 28 -23.20 18.80 -49.40
C HIS A 28 -23.85 19.82 -48.48
N GLY A 29 -23.21 20.10 -47.33
CA GLY A 29 -23.56 21.19 -46.43
C GLY A 29 -23.87 20.72 -45.00
N PHE A 30 -23.06 21.21 -44.05
CA PHE A 30 -23.29 21.22 -42.59
C PHE A 30 -23.35 19.82 -41.93
N PHE A 31 -22.38 19.35 -41.15
CA PHE A 31 -21.71 19.97 -40.02
C PHE A 31 -20.29 19.39 -39.85
N SER A 32 -19.27 20.18 -40.18
CA SER A 32 -18.00 20.13 -39.46
C SER A 32 -18.18 21.02 -38.23
N GLU A 33 -18.97 20.56 -37.27
CA GLU A 33 -18.95 21.16 -35.93
C GLU A 33 -17.72 20.60 -35.23
N SER A 34 -16.61 21.32 -35.34
CA SER A 34 -15.58 21.29 -34.31
C SER A 34 -16.28 21.58 -32.99
N LYS A 35 -16.55 20.55 -32.18
CA LYS A 35 -17.00 20.74 -30.80
C LYS A 35 -16.09 21.81 -30.19
N PRO A 36 -16.64 22.87 -29.56
CA PRO A 36 -15.81 23.86 -28.92
C PRO A 36 -14.90 23.12 -27.93
N GLN A 37 -13.59 23.19 -28.14
CA GLN A 37 -12.62 22.75 -27.14
C GLN A 37 -12.81 23.69 -25.94
N ILE A 38 -13.55 23.21 -24.94
CA ILE A 38 -13.74 23.94 -23.69
C ILE A 38 -12.39 23.85 -22.97
N HIS A 39 -11.66 24.96 -23.03
CA HIS A 39 -10.34 25.07 -22.43
C HIS A 39 -10.48 25.22 -20.91
N ILE A 40 -9.93 24.28 -20.16
CA ILE A 40 -9.92 24.28 -18.69
C ILE A 40 -8.76 25.17 -18.21
N SER A 41 -9.03 26.08 -17.27
CA SER A 41 -7.99 26.88 -16.62
C SER A 41 -7.32 26.11 -15.50
N ILE A 42 -6.03 25.79 -15.64
CA ILE A 42 -5.26 25.09 -14.59
C ILE A 42 -4.67 26.06 -13.57
N SER A 43 -4.70 25.70 -12.28
CA SER A 43 -4.14 26.52 -11.19
C SER A 43 -2.60 26.53 -11.18
N ASP A 44 -2.01 27.50 -10.49
CA ASP A 44 -0.55 27.61 -10.41
C ASP A 44 0.09 26.43 -9.64
N TYR A 45 -0.65 25.85 -8.69
CA TYR A 45 -0.27 24.61 -8.00
C TYR A 45 -0.22 23.42 -8.96
N THR A 46 -1.21 23.29 -9.84
CA THR A 46 -1.23 22.24 -10.86
C THR A 46 -0.10 22.42 -11.87
N LYS A 47 0.18 23.67 -12.30
CA LYS A 47 1.33 23.98 -13.17
C LYS A 47 2.66 23.62 -12.51
N ALA A 48 2.82 23.91 -11.22
CA ALA A 48 4.02 23.54 -10.47
C ALA A 48 4.23 22.02 -10.44
N LEU A 49 3.16 21.25 -10.23
CA LEU A 49 3.21 19.79 -10.29
C LEU A 49 3.58 19.28 -11.69
N ILE A 50 2.98 19.84 -12.75
CA ILE A 50 3.32 19.51 -14.15
C ILE A 50 4.81 19.75 -14.40
N LYS A 51 5.33 20.90 -13.98
CA LYS A 51 6.75 21.26 -14.14
C LYS A 51 7.68 20.24 -13.50
N VAL A 52 7.40 19.82 -12.27
CA VAL A 52 8.21 18.76 -11.61
C VAL A 52 8.10 17.43 -12.36
N TRP A 53 6.95 17.12 -12.95
CA TRP A 53 6.76 15.87 -13.66
C TRP A 53 7.45 15.81 -15.03
N THR A 54 7.51 16.95 -15.73
CA THR A 54 8.14 17.11 -17.05
C THR A 54 9.65 17.33 -16.92
N GLU A 55 10.11 18.16 -15.98
CA GLU A 55 11.51 18.56 -15.81
C GLU A 55 12.24 17.78 -14.70
N GLY A 56 11.55 17.37 -13.64
CA GLY A 56 12.13 16.80 -12.42
C GLY A 56 12.68 15.37 -12.55
N GLY A 57 12.62 14.78 -13.74
CA GLY A 57 13.28 13.52 -14.07
C GLY A 57 14.64 13.75 -14.73
N LYS A 58 15.65 14.25 -14.00
CA LYS A 58 17.03 14.15 -14.51
C LYS A 58 17.34 12.67 -14.70
N LYS A 59 17.58 12.23 -15.93
CA LYS A 59 18.13 10.88 -16.18
C LYS A 59 19.40 10.77 -15.33
N PRO A 60 19.60 9.68 -14.56
CA PRO A 60 20.84 9.50 -13.80
C PRO A 60 21.99 9.71 -14.78
N GLN A 61 22.90 10.64 -14.45
CA GLN A 61 24.11 10.80 -15.23
C GLN A 61 24.80 9.44 -15.25
N VAL A 62 25.14 8.96 -16.44
CA VAL A 62 25.83 7.70 -16.59
C VAL A 62 27.21 7.86 -15.96
N SER A 63 27.38 7.29 -14.78
CA SER A 63 28.66 7.28 -14.09
C SER A 63 29.67 6.48 -14.93
N PRO A 64 30.91 6.99 -15.11
CA PRO A 64 31.94 6.29 -15.88
C PRO A 64 32.38 4.99 -15.18
N ASN A 65 32.37 4.96 -13.84
CA ASN A 65 32.73 3.80 -13.05
C ASN A 65 31.48 3.13 -12.47
N ARG A 66 31.08 2.00 -13.04
CA ARG A 66 29.86 1.26 -12.66
C ARG A 66 30.21 0.01 -11.87
N ILE A 67 29.37 -0.32 -10.90
CA ILE A 67 29.50 -1.54 -10.12
C ILE A 67 28.81 -2.68 -10.86
N PHE A 68 29.56 -3.75 -11.11
CA PHE A 68 29.06 -4.96 -11.74
C PHE A 68 29.14 -6.13 -10.76
N VAL A 69 28.04 -6.89 -10.69
CA VAL A 69 27.98 -8.17 -9.97
C VAL A 69 27.88 -9.35 -10.92
N SER A 70 28.28 -10.54 -10.48
CA SER A 70 28.17 -11.77 -11.26
C SER A 70 26.72 -12.20 -11.49
N GLN A 71 26.30 -12.35 -12.75
CA GLN A 71 24.93 -12.76 -13.11
C GLN A 71 24.58 -14.17 -12.60
N THR A 72 25.55 -15.07 -12.50
CA THR A 72 25.36 -16.45 -12.04
C THR A 72 25.03 -16.51 -10.55
N VAL A 73 25.60 -15.59 -9.77
CA VAL A 73 25.35 -15.44 -8.32
C VAL A 73 24.01 -14.77 -8.05
N SER A 74 23.58 -13.85 -8.93
CA SER A 74 22.31 -13.14 -8.81
C SER A 74 21.06 -14.04 -8.85
N PHE A 75 21.11 -15.26 -9.41
CA PHE A 75 19.89 -16.09 -9.50
C PHE A 75 19.41 -16.60 -8.13
N LEU A 76 20.33 -17.11 -7.29
CA LEU A 76 19.98 -17.63 -5.96
C LEU A 76 19.52 -16.52 -5.03
N ALA A 77 20.24 -15.39 -5.02
CA ALA A 77 19.87 -14.21 -4.25
C ALA A 77 18.48 -13.67 -4.67
N PHE A 78 18.22 -13.57 -5.97
CA PHE A 78 16.93 -13.14 -6.50
C PHE A 78 15.79 -14.09 -6.14
N LEU A 79 16.01 -15.41 -6.24
CA LEU A 79 14.98 -16.39 -5.91
C LEU A 79 14.60 -16.32 -4.42
N TYR A 80 15.61 -16.21 -3.55
CA TYR A 80 15.40 -16.03 -2.12
C TYR A 80 14.61 -14.75 -1.83
N GLU A 81 14.99 -13.60 -2.41
CA GLU A 81 14.28 -12.34 -2.20
C GLU A 81 12.83 -12.42 -2.69
N LYS A 82 12.56 -13.09 -3.82
CA LYS A 82 11.19 -13.31 -4.27
C LYS A 82 10.36 -14.13 -3.29
N MET A 83 10.92 -15.19 -2.71
CA MET A 83 10.22 -15.97 -1.68
C MET A 83 9.96 -15.13 -0.43
N ARG A 84 10.97 -14.38 0.03
CA ARG A 84 10.88 -13.51 1.22
C ARG A 84 9.79 -12.45 1.06
N ASN A 85 9.76 -11.77 -0.09
CA ASN A 85 8.78 -10.73 -0.40
C ASN A 85 7.36 -11.30 -0.59
N ALA A 86 7.21 -12.59 -0.93
CA ALA A 86 5.88 -13.22 -1.01
C ALA A 86 5.24 -13.45 0.37
N VAL A 87 6.07 -13.60 1.41
CA VAL A 87 5.64 -13.82 2.80
C VAL A 87 5.34 -12.49 3.50
N GLU A 88 6.14 -11.47 3.25
CA GLU A 88 5.95 -10.14 3.82
C GLU A 88 5.02 -9.29 2.96
N PHE A 89 3.85 -8.95 3.50
CA PHE A 89 2.90 -8.08 2.80
C PHE A 89 3.30 -6.61 3.00
N ARG A 90 3.86 -5.99 1.96
CA ARG A 90 4.21 -4.57 1.92
C ARG A 90 3.93 -4.00 0.52
N GLU A 91 3.74 -2.69 0.43
CA GLU A 91 3.60 -2.01 -0.86
C GLU A 91 4.86 -2.18 -1.72
N GLU A 92 4.70 -2.32 -3.04
CA GLU A 92 5.82 -2.65 -3.94
C GLU A 92 6.97 -1.64 -3.86
N HIS A 93 6.64 -0.36 -3.76
CA HIS A 93 7.61 0.72 -3.66
C HIS A 93 8.37 0.73 -2.31
N LEU A 94 7.85 0.06 -1.28
CA LEU A 94 8.44 -0.03 0.05
C LEU A 94 9.41 -1.21 0.20
N ILE A 95 9.35 -2.18 -0.73
CA ILE A 95 10.12 -3.44 -0.65
C ILE A 95 11.62 -3.15 -0.65
N ARG A 96 12.08 -2.25 -1.53
CA ARG A 96 13.50 -1.92 -1.70
C ARG A 96 14.08 -1.28 -0.44
N ARG A 97 13.43 -0.24 0.09
CA ARG A 97 13.82 0.40 1.35
C ARG A 97 13.78 -0.58 2.53
N ALA A 98 12.79 -1.49 2.58
CA ALA A 98 12.76 -2.54 3.62
C ALA A 98 13.94 -3.52 3.48
N ALA A 99 14.36 -3.85 2.27
CA ALA A 99 15.57 -4.64 2.04
C ALA A 99 16.83 -3.91 2.49
N ILE A 100 16.95 -2.60 2.21
CA ILE A 100 18.04 -1.75 2.71
C ILE A 100 18.11 -1.80 4.23
N GLU A 101 16.97 -1.56 4.90
CA GLU A 101 16.86 -1.61 6.36
C GLU A 101 17.33 -2.97 6.93
N ARG A 102 16.86 -4.09 6.35
CA ARG A 102 17.22 -5.44 6.79
C ARG A 102 18.70 -5.76 6.55
N ILE A 103 19.25 -5.42 5.39
CA ILE A 103 20.66 -5.68 5.05
C ILE A 103 21.57 -4.90 6.00
N ILE A 104 21.28 -3.61 6.22
CA ILE A 104 22.03 -2.78 7.16
C ILE A 104 21.92 -3.36 8.57
N LYS A 105 20.71 -3.65 9.05
CA LYS A 105 20.49 -4.25 10.38
C LYS A 105 21.31 -5.52 10.57
N ARG A 106 21.32 -6.42 9.59
CA ARG A 106 22.10 -7.66 9.64
C ARG A 106 23.60 -7.36 9.70
N ARG A 107 24.10 -6.47 8.83
CA ARG A 107 25.54 -6.13 8.78
C ARG A 107 25.99 -5.42 10.06
N MET A 108 25.11 -4.65 10.70
CA MET A 108 25.35 -4.01 11.99
C MET A 108 25.51 -4.99 13.16
N LEU A 109 24.87 -6.16 13.10
CA LEU A 109 25.08 -7.21 14.10
C LEU A 109 26.50 -7.80 14.03
N LEU A 110 27.13 -7.74 12.85
CA LEU A 110 28.48 -8.27 12.60
C LEU A 110 29.56 -7.18 12.73
N ASN A 111 29.22 -5.92 12.46
CA ASN A 111 30.11 -4.77 12.56
C ASN A 111 29.40 -3.58 13.23
N GLU A 112 29.63 -3.42 14.54
CA GLU A 112 28.98 -2.39 15.35
C GLU A 112 29.37 -0.95 14.97
N ASN A 113 30.51 -0.77 14.29
CA ASN A 113 31.07 0.55 13.95
C ASN A 113 30.58 1.12 12.61
N GLY A 114 29.80 0.38 11.83
CA GLY A 114 29.18 0.90 10.60
C GLY A 114 30.12 1.04 9.39
N ARG A 115 31.41 0.73 9.55
CA ARG A 115 32.43 0.89 8.49
C ARG A 115 32.30 -0.18 7.41
N ASP A 116 32.59 0.21 6.17
CA ASP A 116 32.63 -0.69 5.01
C ASP A 116 31.31 -1.46 4.76
N ILE A 117 30.17 -0.87 5.15
CA ILE A 117 28.84 -1.46 4.93
C ILE A 117 28.28 -1.09 3.55
N ALA A 118 28.65 0.06 3.01
CA ALA A 118 28.04 0.61 1.80
C ALA A 118 28.25 -0.25 0.54
N GLU A 119 29.48 -0.69 0.26
CA GLU A 119 29.77 -1.51 -0.93
C GLU A 119 29.06 -2.87 -0.86
N PRO A 120 29.16 -3.63 0.25
CA PRO A 120 28.42 -4.90 0.37
C PRO A 120 26.91 -4.73 0.31
N LEU A 121 26.36 -3.66 0.88
CA LEU A 121 24.94 -3.31 0.76
C LEU A 121 24.53 -3.14 -0.71
N ILE A 122 25.27 -2.35 -1.48
CA ILE A 122 24.99 -2.11 -2.90
C ILE A 122 25.11 -3.41 -3.72
N LYS A 123 26.14 -4.24 -3.48
CA LYS A 123 26.29 -5.54 -4.14
C LYS A 123 25.09 -6.45 -3.89
N GLU A 124 24.61 -6.52 -2.65
CA GLU A 124 23.43 -7.32 -2.32
C GLU A 124 22.16 -6.83 -3.02
N LEU A 125 21.96 -5.51 -3.11
CA LEU A 125 20.82 -4.92 -3.82
C LEU A 125 20.87 -5.26 -5.33
N LEU A 126 22.08 -5.28 -5.92
CA LEU A 126 22.29 -5.69 -7.31
C LEU A 126 22.07 -7.20 -7.50
N TRP A 127 22.57 -8.06 -6.61
CA TRP A 127 22.31 -9.50 -6.67
C TRP A 127 20.81 -9.83 -6.58
N ALA A 128 20.11 -9.13 -5.68
CA ALA A 128 18.67 -9.23 -5.50
C ALA A 128 17.83 -8.66 -6.67
N ARG A 129 18.47 -7.98 -7.63
CA ARG A 129 17.83 -7.28 -8.76
C ARG A 129 16.86 -6.18 -8.33
N TYR A 130 17.14 -5.50 -7.20
CA TYR A 130 16.47 -4.24 -6.88
C TYR A 130 16.88 -3.11 -7.83
N TYR A 131 18.08 -3.23 -8.40
CA TYR A 131 18.61 -2.37 -9.46
C TYR A 131 19.15 -3.23 -10.60
N GLU A 132 19.14 -2.69 -11.81
CA GLU A 132 19.79 -3.33 -12.95
C GLU A 132 21.31 -3.29 -12.80
N ASN A 133 21.98 -4.35 -13.26
CA ASN A 133 23.42 -4.47 -13.11
C ASN A 133 24.15 -3.34 -13.86
N GLY A 134 25.12 -2.69 -13.23
CA GLY A 134 25.84 -1.56 -13.82
C GLY A 134 25.05 -0.25 -13.92
N THR A 135 23.98 -0.07 -13.12
CA THR A 135 23.27 1.22 -13.01
C THR A 135 23.76 2.11 -11.87
N ILE A 136 24.39 1.53 -10.86
CA ILE A 136 24.94 2.24 -9.70
C ILE A 136 26.43 2.50 -9.93
N GLY A 137 26.84 3.76 -9.81
CA GLY A 137 28.24 4.16 -9.88
C GLY A 137 28.99 4.01 -8.55
N GLU A 138 30.32 3.95 -8.62
CA GLU A 138 31.19 3.86 -7.43
C GLU A 138 31.04 5.07 -6.51
N GLU A 139 30.73 6.25 -7.05
CA GLU A 139 30.49 7.46 -6.24
C GLU A 139 29.30 7.32 -5.28
N SER A 140 28.33 6.46 -5.61
CA SER A 140 27.21 6.15 -4.72
C SER A 140 27.64 5.39 -3.48
N VAL A 141 28.71 4.59 -3.55
CA VAL A 141 29.27 3.88 -2.38
C VAL A 141 29.77 4.89 -1.36
N ALA A 142 30.55 5.87 -1.79
CA ALA A 142 31.08 6.91 -0.90
C ALA A 142 29.95 7.73 -0.25
N LYS A 143 28.93 8.10 -1.03
CA LYS A 143 27.75 8.82 -0.51
C LYS A 143 26.98 7.99 0.51
N VAL A 144 26.68 6.73 0.20
CA VAL A 144 25.97 5.82 1.11
C VAL A 144 26.78 5.60 2.39
N GLN A 145 28.10 5.42 2.30
CA GLN A 145 28.95 5.27 3.49
C GLN A 145 28.94 6.53 4.36
N SER A 146 29.06 7.72 3.75
CA SER A 146 28.96 8.99 4.47
C SER A 146 27.61 9.13 5.20
N THR A 147 26.51 8.71 4.57
CA THR A 147 25.17 8.71 5.20
C THR A 147 25.10 7.72 6.37
N ILE A 148 25.66 6.51 6.23
CA ILE A 148 25.76 5.53 7.33
C ILE A 148 26.54 6.13 8.49
N ASP A 149 27.73 6.67 8.25
CA ASP A 149 28.59 7.26 9.28
C ASP A 149 27.88 8.40 10.04
N LYS A 150 27.18 9.27 9.30
CA LYS A 150 26.37 10.37 9.87
C LYS A 150 25.33 9.86 10.85
N TYR A 151 24.49 8.91 10.45
CA TYR A 151 23.41 8.41 11.30
C TYR A 151 23.93 7.59 12.48
N PHE A 152 25.05 6.88 12.33
CA PHE A 152 25.70 6.20 13.44
C PHE A 152 26.24 7.18 14.48
N PHE A 153 26.90 8.25 14.03
CA PHE A 153 27.35 9.32 14.91
C PHE A 153 26.17 9.91 15.70
N LEU A 154 25.09 10.33 15.00
CA LEU A 154 23.89 10.87 15.65
C LEU A 154 23.30 9.89 16.67
N ARG A 155 23.14 8.61 16.32
CA ARG A 155 22.63 7.57 17.22
C ARG A 155 23.48 7.41 18.46
N ASN A 156 24.80 7.32 18.30
CA ASN A 156 25.71 7.05 19.42
C ASN A 156 25.70 8.22 20.42
N GLU A 157 25.77 9.46 19.92
CA GLU A 157 25.74 10.67 20.74
C GLU A 157 24.41 10.83 21.49
N ILE A 158 23.28 10.64 20.81
CA ILE A 158 21.96 10.74 21.47
C ILE A 158 21.57 9.48 22.26
N SER A 159 22.30 8.37 22.17
CA SER A 159 22.04 7.16 22.98
C SER A 159 22.89 7.11 24.24
N ALA A 160 24.00 7.87 24.29
CA ALA A 160 24.90 7.93 25.42
C ALA A 160 24.16 8.31 26.71
N GLY A 161 24.45 7.60 27.81
CA GLY A 161 23.89 7.85 29.14
C GLY A 161 22.40 7.49 29.34
N ARG A 162 21.72 6.95 28.31
CA ARG A 162 20.28 6.60 28.39
C ARG A 162 20.04 5.13 28.75
N LYS A 163 18.80 4.82 29.14
CA LYS A 163 18.39 3.45 29.47
C LYS A 163 18.37 2.57 28.23
N ARG A 164 18.67 1.28 28.37
CA ARG A 164 18.68 0.29 27.28
C ARG A 164 17.41 0.32 26.41
N SER A 165 16.24 0.40 27.03
CA SER A 165 14.97 0.47 26.30
C SER A 165 14.83 1.70 25.40
N GLU A 166 15.45 2.82 25.77
CA GLU A 166 15.45 4.04 24.97
C GLU A 166 16.51 3.98 23.87
N GLN A 167 17.70 3.44 24.19
CA GLN A 167 18.74 3.17 23.20
C GLN A 167 18.25 2.27 22.07
N GLU A 168 17.48 1.22 22.40
CA GLU A 168 16.86 0.33 21.40
C GLU A 168 15.86 1.07 20.49
N LYS A 169 15.06 1.99 21.04
CA LYS A 169 14.12 2.81 20.25
C LYS A 169 14.84 3.80 19.35
N ILE A 170 15.88 4.46 19.86
CA ILE A 170 16.71 5.38 19.09
C ILE A 170 17.40 4.62 17.96
N ALA A 171 18.00 3.46 18.25
CA ALA A 171 18.65 2.63 17.25
C ALA A 171 17.68 2.18 16.14
N SER A 172 16.44 1.79 16.50
CA SER A 172 15.39 1.47 15.52
C SER A 172 15.04 2.68 14.66
N PHE A 173 14.77 3.83 15.28
CA PHE A 173 14.45 5.07 14.57
C PHE A 173 15.56 5.48 13.61
N THR A 174 16.81 5.49 14.07
CA THR A 174 17.98 5.81 13.24
C THR A 174 18.07 4.88 12.04
N LEU A 175 17.96 3.57 12.25
CA LEU A 175 18.03 2.59 11.17
C LEU A 175 16.93 2.81 10.13
N GLU A 176 15.71 3.11 10.57
CA GLU A 176 14.57 3.39 9.71
C GLU A 176 14.81 4.63 8.84
N VAL A 177 15.20 5.77 9.42
CA VAL A 177 15.46 7.00 8.65
C VAL A 177 16.70 6.89 7.76
N LEU A 178 17.74 6.19 8.22
CA LEU A 178 18.93 5.86 7.43
C LEU A 178 18.55 5.07 6.17
N SER A 179 17.68 4.07 6.30
CA SER A 179 17.26 3.25 5.16
C SER A 179 16.49 4.07 4.11
N CYS A 180 15.69 5.05 4.55
CA CYS A 180 14.95 5.95 3.66
C CYS A 180 15.89 6.89 2.91
N GLU A 181 16.87 7.50 3.59
CA GLU A 181 17.83 8.39 2.92
C GLU A 181 18.69 7.63 1.90
N ILE A 182 19.12 6.41 2.21
CA ILE A 182 19.85 5.57 1.25
C ILE A 182 18.95 5.22 0.04
N ASP A 183 17.68 4.91 0.27
CA ASP A 183 16.73 4.64 -0.82
C ASP A 183 16.58 5.85 -1.75
N GLU A 184 16.57 7.06 -1.19
CA GLU A 184 16.52 8.33 -1.93
C GLU A 184 17.81 8.57 -2.74
N ILE A 185 18.98 8.38 -2.13
CA ILE A 185 20.28 8.51 -2.80
C ILE A 185 20.37 7.57 -4.00
N LEU A 186 19.88 6.33 -3.86
CA LEU A 186 19.96 5.31 -4.90
C LEU A 186 18.79 5.39 -5.91
N SER A 187 17.75 6.19 -5.67
CA SER A 187 16.54 6.23 -6.52
C SER A 187 16.01 7.65 -6.75
N PRO A 188 16.49 8.37 -7.78
CA PRO A 188 16.03 9.72 -8.12
C PRO A 188 14.54 9.84 -8.47
N SER A 189 13.85 8.72 -8.74
CA SER A 189 12.41 8.70 -9.08
C SER A 189 11.48 9.08 -7.92
N LEU A 190 11.97 9.15 -6.67
CA LEU A 190 11.17 9.51 -5.50
C LEU A 190 10.67 10.97 -5.52
N VAL A 191 11.38 11.87 -6.20
CA VAL A 191 11.05 13.31 -6.28
C VAL A 191 9.65 13.55 -6.83
N LYS A 192 9.24 12.79 -7.87
CA LYS A 192 7.91 12.90 -8.47
C LYS A 192 6.81 12.54 -7.47
N ARG A 193 7.03 11.45 -6.72
CA ARG A 193 6.07 10.97 -5.73
C ARG A 193 5.91 11.99 -4.60
N GLU A 194 7.01 12.50 -4.05
CA GLU A 194 6.99 13.53 -3.02
C GLU A 194 6.27 14.80 -3.48
N ALA A 195 6.53 15.26 -4.70
CA ALA A 195 5.86 16.43 -5.26
C ALA A 195 4.33 16.24 -5.33
N PHE A 196 3.88 15.03 -5.67
CA PHE A 196 2.45 14.72 -5.67
C PHE A 196 1.86 14.68 -4.25
N VAL A 197 2.59 14.11 -3.28
CA VAL A 197 2.16 14.14 -1.86
C VAL A 197 2.01 15.58 -1.37
N HIS A 198 2.97 16.45 -1.69
CA HIS A 198 2.91 17.87 -1.31
C HIS A 198 1.77 18.61 -2.00
N PHE A 199 1.51 18.31 -3.29
CA PHE A 199 0.35 18.83 -4.01
C PHE A 199 -0.97 18.45 -3.32
N VAL A 200 -1.15 17.16 -3.00
CA VAL A 200 -2.34 16.68 -2.28
C VAL A 200 -2.45 17.35 -0.91
N TYR A 201 -1.36 17.37 -0.15
CA TYR A 201 -1.30 18.03 1.16
C TYR A 201 -1.79 19.46 1.10
N GLN A 202 -1.31 20.23 0.13
CA GLN A 202 -1.64 21.64 0.04
C GLN A 202 -3.11 21.89 -0.29
N LEU A 203 -3.73 21.02 -1.09
CA LEU A 203 -5.14 21.11 -1.46
C LEU A 203 -6.08 20.72 -0.32
N VAL A 204 -5.74 19.68 0.45
CA VAL A 204 -6.69 19.12 1.44
C VAL A 204 -6.39 19.50 2.89
N ARG A 205 -5.21 20.05 3.24
CA ARG A 205 -4.87 20.33 4.65
C ARG A 205 -5.90 21.21 5.37
N GLN A 206 -6.53 22.14 4.67
CA GLN A 206 -7.52 23.06 5.25
C GLN A 206 -8.89 22.41 5.48
N SER A 207 -9.15 21.22 4.93
CA SER A 207 -10.41 20.49 5.13
C SER A 207 -10.58 19.94 6.54
N LEU A 208 -9.50 19.89 7.32
CA LEU A 208 -9.53 19.58 8.74
C LEU A 208 -9.49 20.88 9.56
N ALA A 209 -10.47 21.07 10.45
CA ALA A 209 -10.45 22.19 11.39
C ALA A 209 -9.27 22.05 12.39
N PRO A 210 -8.71 23.15 12.93
CA PRO A 210 -7.64 23.09 13.92
C PRO A 210 -7.97 22.18 15.10
N ILE A 211 -7.05 21.29 15.46
CA ILE A 211 -7.22 20.33 16.55
C ILE A 211 -7.03 21.09 17.86
N LYS A 212 -8.07 21.16 18.70
CA LYS A 212 -8.06 21.99 19.93
C LYS A 212 -7.60 23.45 19.71
N GLY A 213 -7.81 24.01 18.51
CA GLY A 213 -7.35 25.36 18.15
C GLY A 213 -5.88 25.46 17.72
N ASN A 214 -5.12 24.36 17.72
CA ASN A 214 -3.72 24.33 17.25
C ASN A 214 -3.64 24.02 15.75
N VAL A 215 -3.16 25.00 14.98
CA VAL A 215 -2.97 24.87 13.52
C VAL A 215 -1.78 23.97 13.18
N GLN A 216 -0.67 24.08 13.92
CA GLN A 216 0.53 23.27 13.67
C GLN A 216 0.26 21.78 13.89
N GLU A 217 -0.47 21.46 14.96
CA GLU A 217 -0.88 20.08 15.25
C GLU A 217 -1.80 19.53 14.14
N ARG A 218 -2.73 20.34 13.64
CA ARG A 218 -3.57 20.00 12.48
C ARG A 218 -2.73 19.73 11.24
N ASP A 219 -1.75 20.58 10.96
CA ASP A 219 -0.92 20.52 9.76
C ASP A 219 -0.01 19.27 9.75
N ILE A 220 0.63 18.95 10.88
CA ILE A 220 1.45 17.72 11.02
C ILE A 220 0.57 16.47 10.92
N GLN A 221 -0.58 16.44 11.61
CA GLN A 221 -1.47 15.28 11.58
C GLN A 221 -2.12 15.08 10.19
N ALA A 222 -2.42 16.17 9.47
CA ALA A 222 -2.87 16.10 8.08
C ALA A 222 -1.79 15.52 7.17
N TYR A 223 -0.53 15.99 7.31
CA TYR A 223 0.59 15.46 6.54
C TYR A 223 0.78 13.94 6.75
N ILE A 224 0.84 13.50 8.02
CA ILE A 224 0.93 12.08 8.38
C ILE A 224 -0.23 11.27 7.80
N ALA A 225 -1.45 11.81 7.86
CA ALA A 225 -2.62 11.13 7.36
C ALA A 225 -2.61 10.99 5.83
N ILE A 226 -2.10 11.99 5.10
CA ILE A 226 -1.99 11.96 3.65
C ILE A 226 -0.87 11.02 3.21
N GLU A 227 0.28 11.03 3.88
CA GLU A 227 1.32 10.03 3.66
C GLU A 227 0.76 8.60 3.80
N ARG A 228 -0.01 8.33 4.86
CA ARG A 228 -0.64 7.01 5.07
C ARG A 228 -1.76 6.69 4.07
N ALA A 229 -2.61 7.66 3.77
CA ALA A 229 -3.84 7.42 3.00
C ALA A 229 -3.65 7.54 1.48
N PHE A 230 -2.77 8.43 1.03
CA PHE A 230 -2.49 8.67 -0.38
C PHE A 230 -1.22 7.93 -0.83
N ALA A 231 -0.10 8.24 -0.19
CA ALA A 231 1.18 7.70 -0.60
C ALA A 231 1.35 6.23 -0.22
N HIS A 232 0.53 5.72 0.71
CA HIS A 232 0.69 4.41 1.34
C HIS A 232 2.07 4.25 1.99
N SER A 233 2.62 5.36 2.49
CA SER A 233 3.89 5.41 3.21
C SER A 233 3.75 4.69 4.55
N ASP A 234 4.78 3.94 4.93
CA ASP A 234 4.87 3.38 6.27
C ASP A 234 5.55 4.34 7.24
N ASP A 235 5.57 3.98 8.53
CA ASP A 235 6.03 4.88 9.57
C ASP A 235 7.50 5.28 9.39
N SER A 236 8.38 4.40 8.88
CA SER A 236 9.78 4.75 8.56
C SER A 236 9.88 5.86 7.52
N THR A 237 9.08 5.75 6.45
CA THR A 237 9.04 6.77 5.38
C THR A 237 8.52 8.09 5.94
N ILE A 238 7.46 8.05 6.76
CA ILE A 238 6.86 9.24 7.39
C ILE A 238 7.86 9.91 8.34
N ARG A 239 8.59 9.13 9.15
CA ARG A 239 9.65 9.65 10.04
C ARG A 239 10.67 10.43 9.25
N TYR A 240 11.16 9.85 8.15
CA TYR A 240 12.15 10.48 7.30
C TYR A 240 11.61 11.73 6.60
N SER A 241 10.40 11.68 6.04
CA SER A 241 9.76 12.85 5.43
C SER A 241 9.63 14.02 6.41
N ILE A 242 9.14 13.77 7.63
CA ILE A 242 9.03 14.82 8.66
C ILE A 242 10.41 15.30 9.11
N LEU A 243 11.37 14.40 9.29
CA LEU A 243 12.74 14.75 9.65
C LEU A 243 13.37 15.70 8.62
N ARG A 244 13.21 15.42 7.32
CA ARG A 244 13.73 16.28 6.24
C ARG A 244 12.99 17.62 6.14
N LEU A 245 11.69 17.66 6.44
CA LEU A 245 10.95 18.91 6.55
C LEU A 245 11.41 19.76 7.74
N MET A 246 11.71 19.12 8.87
CA MET A 246 12.11 19.80 10.10
C MET A 246 13.61 20.06 10.22
N ILE A 247 14.48 19.36 9.48
CA ILE A 247 15.92 19.61 9.36
C ILE A 247 16.29 19.48 7.86
N PRO A 248 16.10 20.54 7.06
CA PRO A 248 16.38 20.47 5.62
C PRO A 248 17.84 20.15 5.29
N GLU A 249 18.79 20.60 6.12
CA GLU A 249 20.22 20.33 5.95
C GLU A 249 20.64 18.88 6.27
N ILE A 250 19.73 18.02 6.76
CA ILE A 250 20.07 16.65 7.19
C ILE A 250 20.71 15.82 6.08
N SER A 251 20.28 16.00 4.83
CA SER A 251 20.75 15.25 3.66
C SER A 251 22.12 15.71 3.17
N ASP A 252 22.53 16.95 3.50
CA ASP A 252 23.76 17.57 2.97
C ASP A 252 24.93 17.52 3.96
N ILE A 253 24.65 17.31 5.25
CA ILE A 253 25.70 17.23 6.28
C ILE A 253 26.37 15.85 6.32
N SER A 254 27.64 15.85 6.71
CA SER A 254 28.40 14.65 7.06
C SER A 254 28.51 14.49 8.57
N TRP A 255 29.03 13.35 9.02
CA TRP A 255 29.26 13.10 10.45
C TRP A 255 30.14 14.15 11.12
N GLN A 256 31.07 14.79 10.40
CA GLN A 256 31.97 15.81 10.96
C GLN A 256 31.28 17.11 11.37
N ASN A 257 30.09 17.40 10.82
CA ASN A 257 29.34 18.63 11.09
C ASN A 257 27.97 18.35 11.74
N ALA A 258 27.70 17.09 12.08
CA ALA A 258 26.42 16.65 12.66
C ALA A 258 26.26 17.06 14.14
N ASP A 259 27.34 17.46 14.80
CA ASP A 259 27.33 18.01 16.16
C ASP A 259 26.39 19.22 16.29
N LYS A 260 26.36 20.08 15.25
CA LYS A 260 25.53 21.29 15.20
C LYS A 260 24.03 21.01 15.30
N ILE A 261 23.57 19.84 14.85
CA ILE A 261 22.15 19.49 14.82
C ILE A 261 21.71 18.57 15.97
N LEU A 262 22.64 18.06 16.79
CA LEU A 262 22.35 17.05 17.82
C LEU A 262 21.19 17.42 18.77
N PRO A 263 21.14 18.64 19.36
CA PRO A 263 20.05 19.00 20.26
C PRO A 263 18.69 18.97 19.56
N ARG A 264 18.62 19.60 18.38
CA ARG A 264 17.42 19.67 17.54
C ARG A 264 16.99 18.28 17.04
N TYR A 265 17.94 17.40 16.72
CA TYR A 265 17.67 16.05 16.25
C TYR A 265 16.95 15.21 17.31
N TYR A 266 17.38 15.26 18.58
CA TYR A 266 16.73 14.52 19.66
C TYR A 266 15.34 15.09 20.01
N GLU A 267 15.17 16.42 19.95
CA GLU A 267 13.86 17.06 20.12
C GLU A 267 12.87 16.62 19.02
N ILE A 268 13.31 16.65 17.76
CA ILE A 268 12.50 16.24 16.61
C ILE A 268 12.18 14.75 16.65
N TYR A 269 13.13 13.90 17.04
CA TYR A 269 12.88 12.47 17.27
C TYR A 269 11.69 12.27 18.22
N ASN A 270 11.69 12.93 19.38
CA ASN A 270 10.61 12.83 20.35
C ASN A 270 9.28 13.38 19.82
N GLU A 271 9.33 14.48 19.07
CA GLU A 271 8.15 15.09 18.46
C GLU A 271 7.52 14.17 17.40
N ILE A 272 8.32 13.56 16.53
CA ILE A 272 7.87 12.62 15.50
C ILE A 272 7.18 11.41 16.16
N GLU A 273 7.83 10.78 17.14
CA GLU A 273 7.26 9.61 17.83
C GLU A 273 5.94 9.94 18.54
N LYS A 274 5.85 11.11 19.17
CA LYS A 274 4.61 11.60 19.79
C LYS A 274 3.51 11.79 18.76
N ASN A 275 3.81 12.36 17.60
CA ASN A 275 2.83 12.63 16.54
C ASN A 275 2.35 11.36 15.84
N LEU A 276 3.20 10.34 15.67
CA LEU A 276 2.82 9.06 15.05
C LEU A 276 1.82 8.25 15.89
N VAL A 277 1.87 8.41 17.21
CA VAL A 277 0.99 7.73 18.19
C VAL A 277 -0.17 8.64 18.65
N HIS A 278 -0.48 9.69 17.89
CA HIS A 278 -1.53 10.64 18.26
C HIS A 278 -2.91 9.95 18.44
N PRO A 279 -3.70 10.30 19.49
CA PRO A 279 -4.97 9.63 19.79
C PRO A 279 -6.02 9.71 18.67
N LEU A 280 -5.95 10.74 17.83
CA LEU A 280 -6.89 10.94 16.71
C LEU A 280 -6.36 10.40 15.37
N ARG A 281 -5.18 9.76 15.34
CA ARG A 281 -4.51 9.34 14.10
C ARG A 281 -5.41 8.54 13.16
N ASP A 282 -6.16 7.57 13.68
CA ASP A 282 -7.01 6.69 12.88
C ASP A 282 -8.25 7.42 12.35
N LYS A 283 -8.81 8.35 13.14
CA LYS A 283 -9.94 9.18 12.72
C LYS A 283 -9.53 10.15 11.62
N ILE A 284 -8.38 10.82 11.80
CA ILE A 284 -7.84 11.78 10.82
C ILE A 284 -7.44 11.04 9.54
N ARG A 285 -6.76 9.89 9.64
CA ARG A 285 -6.45 9.04 8.48
C ARG A 285 -7.72 8.66 7.71
N ASN A 286 -8.75 8.17 8.40
CA ASN A 286 -9.99 7.74 7.75
C ASN A 286 -10.75 8.93 7.11
N PHE A 287 -10.69 10.12 7.73
CA PHE A 287 -11.24 11.35 7.16
C PHE A 287 -10.59 11.70 5.82
N TYR A 288 -9.25 11.72 5.75
CA TYR A 288 -8.54 12.00 4.51
C TYR A 288 -8.66 10.86 3.50
N LYS A 289 -8.66 9.59 3.94
CA LYS A 289 -8.80 8.42 3.06
C LYS A 289 -10.03 8.52 2.15
N LYS A 290 -11.16 9.01 2.66
CA LYS A 290 -12.40 9.21 1.88
C LYS A 290 -12.27 10.24 0.74
N GLN A 291 -11.28 11.14 0.82
CA GLN A 291 -11.04 12.19 -0.17
C GLN A 291 -9.99 11.78 -1.22
N MET A 292 -9.29 10.66 -1.02
CA MET A 292 -8.18 10.24 -1.89
C MET A 292 -8.55 9.69 -3.28
N PRO A 293 -9.73 9.11 -3.55
CA PRO A 293 -10.00 8.47 -4.84
C PRO A 293 -9.72 9.34 -6.08
N PRO A 294 -10.13 10.64 -6.14
CA PRO A 294 -9.81 11.50 -7.27
C PRO A 294 -8.30 11.70 -7.47
N PHE A 295 -7.54 11.79 -6.39
CA PHE A 295 -6.09 11.96 -6.44
C PHE A 295 -5.37 10.69 -6.93
N PHE A 296 -5.87 9.49 -6.61
CA PHE A 296 -5.32 8.25 -7.15
C PHE A 296 -5.46 8.19 -8.67
N ILE A 297 -6.66 8.50 -9.18
CA ILE A 297 -6.93 8.54 -10.62
C ILE A 297 -6.11 9.63 -11.30
N LEU A 298 -5.98 10.81 -10.68
CA LEU A 298 -5.15 11.89 -11.20
C LEU A 298 -3.68 11.46 -11.30
N ARG A 299 -3.13 10.83 -10.24
CA ARG A 299 -1.76 10.28 -10.25
C ARG A 299 -1.56 9.30 -11.41
N ASP A 300 -2.52 8.41 -11.66
CA ASP A 300 -2.43 7.45 -12.76
C ASP A 300 -2.35 8.13 -14.12
N ILE A 301 -3.08 9.24 -14.32
CA ILE A 301 -3.04 10.02 -15.57
C ILE A 301 -1.65 10.66 -15.74
N PHE A 302 -1.07 11.22 -14.67
CA PHE A 302 0.29 11.78 -14.66
C PHE A 302 1.37 10.71 -14.95
N GLU A 303 1.26 9.54 -14.34
CA GLU A 303 2.21 8.43 -14.53
C GLU A 303 2.17 7.88 -15.95
N GLN A 304 0.97 7.75 -16.54
CA GLN A 304 0.79 7.17 -17.87
C GLN A 304 1.07 8.16 -19.02
N ASN A 305 0.94 9.47 -18.78
CA ASN A 305 1.02 10.49 -19.83
C ASN A 305 1.99 11.64 -19.49
N PRO A 306 3.24 11.37 -19.07
CA PRO A 306 4.12 12.38 -18.49
C PRO A 306 4.47 13.54 -19.43
N LYS A 307 4.45 13.33 -20.77
CA LYS A 307 4.80 14.36 -21.76
C LYS A 307 3.61 15.18 -22.26
N THR A 308 2.42 14.59 -22.25
CA THR A 308 1.19 15.19 -22.80
C THR A 308 0.22 15.61 -21.70
N ILE A 309 0.65 15.55 -20.43
CA ILE A 309 -0.22 15.79 -19.27
C ILE A 309 -0.88 17.16 -19.34
N GLU A 310 -0.15 18.22 -19.69
CA GLU A 310 -0.70 19.57 -19.77
C GLU A 310 -1.86 19.65 -20.76
N GLN A 311 -1.69 19.08 -21.97
CA GLN A 311 -2.74 19.03 -23.00
C GLN A 311 -3.98 18.27 -22.52
N ILE A 312 -3.78 17.15 -21.81
CA ILE A 312 -4.86 16.33 -21.26
C ILE A 312 -5.65 17.11 -20.20
N LEU A 313 -4.97 17.87 -19.33
CA LEU A 313 -5.65 18.61 -18.25
C LEU A 313 -6.37 19.87 -18.76
N THR A 314 -5.95 20.43 -19.90
CA THR A 314 -6.57 21.63 -20.50
C THR A 314 -7.74 21.34 -21.43
N ASP A 315 -7.85 20.13 -22.00
CA ASP A 315 -8.96 19.74 -22.88
C ASP A 315 -9.99 18.88 -22.13
N GLU A 316 -11.20 19.42 -21.95
CA GLU A 316 -12.28 18.76 -21.22
C GLU A 316 -12.63 17.37 -21.78
N THR A 317 -12.63 17.22 -23.11
CA THR A 317 -13.05 15.97 -23.74
C THR A 317 -12.00 14.88 -23.54
N THR A 318 -10.73 15.23 -23.72
CA THR A 318 -9.59 14.33 -23.48
C THR A 318 -9.46 14.00 -21.99
N LEU A 319 -9.63 14.96 -21.08
CA LEU A 319 -9.61 14.74 -19.64
C LEU A 319 -10.67 13.71 -19.23
N LYS A 320 -11.92 13.91 -19.66
CA LYS A 320 -13.02 13.01 -19.33
C LYS A 320 -12.78 11.58 -19.83
N HIS A 321 -12.27 11.43 -21.05
CA HIS A 321 -11.92 10.13 -21.60
C HIS A 321 -10.81 9.45 -20.77
N LYS A 322 -9.75 10.19 -20.44
CA LYS A 322 -8.62 9.66 -19.65
C LYS A 322 -9.01 9.30 -18.22
N VAL A 323 -9.93 10.06 -17.60
CA VAL A 323 -10.49 9.72 -16.29
C VAL A 323 -11.31 8.43 -16.35
N ASP A 324 -12.18 8.26 -17.36
CA ASP A 324 -12.96 7.03 -17.52
C ASP A 324 -12.06 5.81 -17.77
N GLU A 325 -11.07 5.94 -18.64
CA GLU A 325 -10.05 4.91 -18.92
C GLU A 325 -9.32 4.48 -17.64
N ALA A 326 -8.82 5.44 -16.86
CA ALA A 326 -8.11 5.18 -15.61
C ALA A 326 -9.02 4.55 -14.54
N CYS A 327 -10.26 5.04 -14.39
CA CYS A 327 -11.23 4.46 -13.45
C CYS A 327 -11.55 3.00 -13.80
N ARG A 328 -11.88 2.70 -15.06
CA ARG A 328 -12.20 1.32 -15.50
C ARG A 328 -11.04 0.37 -15.25
N LYS A 329 -9.82 0.80 -15.58
CA LYS A 329 -8.61 0.02 -15.31
C LYS A 329 -8.46 -0.28 -13.82
N ARG A 330 -8.61 0.72 -12.95
CA ARG A 330 -8.51 0.55 -11.49
C ARG A 330 -9.62 -0.31 -10.91
N TYR A 331 -10.85 -0.23 -11.42
CA TYR A 331 -11.95 -1.09 -10.97
C TYR A 331 -11.71 -2.56 -11.31
N GLU A 332 -11.19 -2.87 -12.50
CA GLU A 332 -10.84 -4.25 -12.89
C GLU A 332 -9.62 -4.77 -12.11
N GLU A 333 -8.60 -3.95 -11.89
CA GLU A 333 -7.47 -4.29 -11.03
C GLU A 333 -7.92 -4.58 -9.59
N THR A 334 -8.83 -3.76 -9.06
CA THR A 334 -9.43 -3.91 -7.73
C THR A 334 -10.21 -5.22 -7.63
N LYS A 335 -11.01 -5.56 -8.65
CA LYS A 335 -11.75 -6.83 -8.74
C LYS A 335 -10.81 -8.03 -8.76
N SER A 336 -9.74 -7.97 -9.57
CA SER A 336 -8.74 -9.03 -9.65
C SER A 336 -7.98 -9.19 -8.33
N ARG A 337 -7.59 -8.08 -7.70
CA ARG A 337 -6.93 -8.05 -6.38
C ARG A 337 -7.83 -8.63 -5.29
N LEU A 338 -9.11 -8.22 -5.24
CA LEU A 338 -10.13 -8.75 -4.34
C LEU A 338 -10.22 -10.27 -4.45
N ARG A 339 -10.35 -10.80 -5.67
CA ARG A 339 -10.43 -12.25 -5.92
C ARG A 339 -9.17 -12.97 -5.46
N ARG A 340 -7.98 -12.47 -5.80
CA ARG A 340 -6.70 -13.08 -5.40
C ARG A 340 -6.53 -13.12 -3.88
N MET A 341 -6.82 -12.00 -3.20
CA MET A 341 -6.71 -11.93 -1.73
C MET A 341 -7.78 -12.76 -1.04
N GLY A 342 -8.99 -12.80 -1.59
CA GLY A 342 -10.07 -13.69 -1.16
C GLY A 342 -9.66 -15.16 -1.22
N ILE A 343 -9.17 -15.63 -2.37
CA ILE A 343 -8.69 -17.01 -2.56
C ILE A 343 -7.51 -17.32 -1.62
N ARG A 344 -6.53 -16.42 -1.51
CA ARG A 344 -5.37 -16.63 -0.63
C ARG A 344 -5.79 -16.77 0.83
N SER A 345 -6.72 -15.93 1.28
CA SER A 345 -7.24 -15.97 2.65
C SER A 345 -8.08 -17.23 2.89
N PHE A 346 -8.90 -17.66 1.91
CA PHE A 346 -9.62 -18.93 1.94
C PHE A 346 -8.66 -20.11 2.11
N ILE A 347 -7.60 -20.19 1.29
CA ILE A 347 -6.60 -21.27 1.37
C ILE A 347 -5.93 -21.27 2.74
N TYR A 348 -5.52 -20.10 3.23
CA TYR A 348 -4.86 -19.97 4.53
C TYR A 348 -5.75 -20.43 5.69
N ILE A 349 -7.03 -20.01 5.69
CA ILE A 349 -8.01 -20.40 6.71
C ILE A 349 -8.30 -21.90 6.65
N LEU A 350 -8.46 -22.46 5.45
CA LEU A 350 -8.71 -23.89 5.27
C LEU A 350 -7.52 -24.72 5.76
N LEU A 351 -6.30 -24.35 5.38
CA LEU A 351 -5.07 -25.04 5.78
C LEU A 351 -4.88 -25.00 7.30
N THR A 352 -5.03 -23.82 7.90
CA THR A 352 -4.91 -23.66 9.35
C THR A 352 -6.02 -24.44 10.07
N LYS A 353 -7.24 -24.49 9.54
CA LYS A 353 -8.32 -25.30 10.12
C LYS A 353 -7.99 -26.79 10.15
N VAL A 354 -7.44 -27.32 9.06
CA VAL A 354 -7.00 -28.72 8.98
C VAL A 354 -5.96 -29.02 10.07
N ILE A 355 -4.98 -28.13 10.27
CA ILE A 355 -3.97 -28.27 11.34
C ILE A 355 -4.62 -28.29 12.73
N PHE A 356 -5.53 -27.36 13.02
CA PHE A 356 -6.25 -27.33 14.30
C PHE A 356 -7.12 -28.58 14.51
N ALA A 357 -7.74 -29.08 13.44
CA ALA A 357 -8.53 -30.30 13.49
C ALA A 357 -7.66 -31.51 13.86
N PHE A 358 -6.48 -31.66 13.25
CA PHE A 358 -5.57 -32.77 13.55
C PHE A 358 -4.85 -32.64 14.91
N LEU A 359 -4.45 -31.43 15.31
CA LEU A 359 -3.65 -31.22 16.53
C LEU A 359 -4.49 -31.10 17.80
N ILE A 360 -5.74 -30.64 17.70
CA ILE A 360 -6.56 -30.30 18.87
C ILE A 360 -7.91 -31.02 18.84
N GLU A 361 -8.69 -30.85 17.77
CA GLU A 361 -10.08 -31.35 17.71
C GLU A 361 -10.14 -32.88 17.72
N LEU A 362 -9.38 -33.55 16.85
CA LEU A 362 -9.35 -35.01 16.72
C LEU A 362 -8.79 -35.70 17.97
N PRO A 363 -7.65 -35.27 18.55
CA PRO A 363 -7.18 -35.84 19.82
C PRO A 363 -8.18 -35.66 20.95
N TYR A 364 -8.85 -34.50 21.04
CA TYR A 364 -9.85 -34.27 22.08
C TYR A 364 -11.05 -35.22 21.94
N ASP A 365 -11.58 -35.39 20.73
CA ASP A 365 -12.69 -36.31 20.46
C ASP A 365 -12.34 -37.78 20.79
N ILE A 366 -11.12 -38.22 20.45
CA ILE A 366 -10.65 -39.58 20.68
C ILE A 366 -10.34 -39.83 22.16
N TYR A 367 -9.52 -38.98 22.78
CA TYR A 367 -8.99 -39.23 24.13
C TYR A 367 -9.95 -38.80 25.25
N VAL A 368 -10.74 -37.73 25.05
CA VAL A 368 -11.64 -37.19 26.09
C VAL A 368 -13.07 -37.69 25.89
N LEU A 369 -13.63 -37.51 24.69
CA LEU A 369 -15.03 -37.85 24.42
C LEU A 369 -15.26 -39.32 24.03
N LYS A 370 -14.19 -40.03 23.64
CA LYS A 370 -14.20 -41.43 23.17
C LYS A 370 -15.15 -41.67 21.97
N LYS A 371 -15.57 -40.61 21.28
CA LYS A 371 -16.48 -40.63 20.13
C LYS A 371 -16.12 -39.48 19.22
N ILE A 372 -16.04 -39.78 17.91
CA ILE A 372 -15.79 -38.76 16.89
C ILE A 372 -17.13 -38.18 16.45
N ALA A 373 -17.31 -36.89 16.67
CA ALA A 373 -18.51 -36.19 16.23
C ALA A 373 -18.31 -35.66 14.79
N TYR A 374 -18.53 -36.53 13.80
CA TYR A 374 -18.32 -36.19 12.39
C TYR A 374 -19.10 -34.95 11.93
N PHE A 375 -20.33 -34.77 12.42
CA PHE A 375 -21.16 -33.63 12.03
C PHE A 375 -20.55 -32.28 12.48
N PRO A 376 -20.21 -32.08 13.78
CA PRO A 376 -19.45 -30.91 14.21
C PRO A 376 -18.20 -30.64 13.39
N ILE A 377 -17.39 -31.67 13.10
CA ILE A 377 -16.15 -31.55 12.31
C ILE A 377 -16.45 -31.04 10.89
N ILE A 378 -17.44 -31.62 10.20
CA ILE A 378 -17.84 -31.22 8.84
C ILE A 378 -18.31 -29.77 8.81
N VAL A 379 -19.21 -29.40 9.73
CA VAL A 379 -19.74 -28.04 9.83
C VAL A 379 -18.60 -27.05 10.15
N ASN A 380 -17.67 -27.44 11.04
CA ASN A 380 -16.47 -26.68 11.38
C ASN A 380 -15.57 -26.39 10.17
N ILE A 381 -15.48 -27.34 9.24
CA ILE A 381 -14.65 -27.22 8.04
C ILE A 381 -15.35 -26.41 6.95
N ILE A 382 -16.66 -26.60 6.74
CA ILE A 382 -17.39 -26.02 5.60
C ILE A 382 -17.87 -24.59 5.86
N ILE A 383 -18.38 -24.29 7.05
CA ILE A 383 -19.04 -23.00 7.31
C ILE A 383 -18.11 -21.80 7.14
N PRO A 384 -16.89 -21.77 7.71
CA PRO A 384 -16.03 -20.58 7.58
C PRO A 384 -15.66 -20.26 6.10
N PRO A 385 -15.25 -21.24 5.27
CA PRO A 385 -15.01 -20.98 3.85
C PRO A 385 -16.24 -20.59 3.03
N VAL A 386 -17.42 -21.15 3.35
CA VAL A 386 -18.69 -20.76 2.71
C VAL A 386 -19.05 -19.32 3.05
N LEU A 387 -18.95 -18.94 4.34
CA LEU A 387 -19.18 -17.56 4.79
C LEU A 387 -18.26 -16.58 4.06
N MET A 388 -16.99 -16.91 3.93
CA MET A 388 -16.03 -16.09 3.20
C MET A 388 -16.42 -15.91 1.73
N SER A 389 -16.84 -16.99 1.07
CA SER A 389 -17.24 -16.99 -0.34
C SER A 389 -18.48 -16.14 -0.57
N ILE A 390 -19.50 -16.26 0.29
CA ILE A 390 -20.72 -15.44 0.23
C ILE A 390 -20.36 -13.97 0.33
N ILE A 391 -19.57 -13.59 1.34
CA ILE A 391 -19.20 -12.19 1.57
C ILE A 391 -18.46 -11.61 0.35
N ILE A 392 -17.49 -12.33 -0.21
CA ILE A 392 -16.70 -11.84 -1.36
C ILE A 392 -17.57 -11.71 -2.62
N LEU A 393 -18.46 -12.68 -2.87
CA LEU A 393 -19.35 -12.66 -4.04
C LEU A 393 -20.42 -11.56 -3.95
N SER A 394 -20.79 -11.14 -2.74
CA SER A 394 -21.73 -10.03 -2.53
C SER A 394 -21.14 -8.65 -2.79
N VAL A 395 -19.82 -8.52 -2.96
CA VAL A 395 -19.16 -7.23 -3.15
C VAL A 395 -19.19 -6.81 -4.61
N THR A 396 -19.79 -5.65 -4.88
CA THR A 396 -19.75 -5.00 -6.19
C THR A 396 -18.61 -3.99 -6.25
N VAL A 397 -18.06 -3.78 -7.46
CA VAL A 397 -17.10 -2.71 -7.73
C VAL A 397 -17.83 -1.39 -8.05
N PRO A 398 -17.16 -0.23 -7.92
CA PRO A 398 -17.80 1.06 -8.22
C PRO A 398 -18.33 1.13 -9.67
N GLY A 399 -19.47 1.81 -9.85
CA GLY A 399 -20.14 1.98 -11.15
C GLY A 399 -19.92 3.36 -11.81
N ASP A 400 -20.58 3.61 -12.94
CA ASP A 400 -20.40 4.83 -13.74
C ASP A 400 -20.73 6.13 -12.99
N GLU A 401 -21.67 6.12 -12.04
CA GLU A 401 -21.97 7.27 -11.18
C GLU A 401 -20.76 7.71 -10.37
N ASN A 402 -19.99 6.76 -9.86
CA ASN A 402 -18.76 7.02 -9.11
C ASN A 402 -17.72 7.66 -10.02
N THR A 403 -17.57 7.16 -11.25
CA THR A 403 -16.66 7.72 -12.26
C THR A 403 -17.01 9.16 -12.62
N ARG A 404 -18.31 9.48 -12.78
CA ARG A 404 -18.76 10.86 -13.03
C ARG A 404 -18.40 11.80 -11.87
N LYS A 405 -18.54 11.34 -10.63
CA LYS A 405 -18.21 12.12 -9.43
C LYS A 405 -16.70 12.30 -9.26
N ILE A 406 -15.90 11.27 -9.56
CA ILE A 406 -14.44 11.38 -9.63
C ILE A 406 -14.03 12.44 -10.65
N TYR A 407 -14.59 12.41 -11.86
CA TYR A 407 -14.34 13.41 -12.88
C TYR A 407 -14.64 14.83 -12.40
N SER A 408 -15.81 15.06 -11.77
CA SER A 408 -16.14 16.39 -11.26
C SER A 408 -15.15 16.88 -10.20
N PHE A 409 -14.65 15.98 -9.33
CA PHE A 409 -13.64 16.36 -8.34
C PHE A 409 -12.27 16.61 -8.96
N ILE A 410 -11.86 15.80 -9.94
CA ILE A 410 -10.59 16.04 -10.65
C ILE A 410 -10.61 17.40 -11.34
N ARG A 411 -11.72 17.75 -11.99
CA ARG A 411 -11.89 19.07 -12.61
C ARG A 411 -11.73 20.19 -11.58
N GLN A 412 -12.38 20.07 -10.42
CA GLN A 412 -12.23 21.04 -9.32
C GLN A 412 -10.78 21.12 -8.84
N ILE A 413 -10.13 19.98 -8.56
CA ILE A 413 -8.74 19.90 -8.08
C ILE A 413 -7.75 20.61 -9.01
N ILE A 414 -7.93 20.48 -10.32
CA ILE A 414 -7.03 21.07 -11.33
C ILE A 414 -7.19 22.59 -11.39
N GLU A 415 -8.42 23.09 -11.23
CA GLU A 415 -8.78 24.51 -11.27
C GLU A 415 -8.54 25.22 -9.91
N GLU A 416 -8.50 24.47 -8.81
CA GLU A 416 -8.49 25.00 -7.44
C GLU A 416 -7.18 25.70 -7.06
N ASP A 417 -7.32 26.89 -6.47
CA ASP A 417 -6.25 27.67 -5.86
C ASP A 417 -6.52 27.78 -4.35
N PRO A 418 -5.81 26.98 -3.52
CA PRO A 418 -5.95 26.96 -2.06
C PRO A 418 -5.74 28.31 -1.36
N GLU A 419 -5.12 29.29 -2.02
CA GLU A 419 -4.89 30.63 -1.46
C GLU A 419 -6.04 31.60 -1.73
N LYS A 420 -6.87 31.35 -2.76
CA LYS A 420 -7.93 32.27 -3.20
C LYS A 420 -9.34 31.77 -2.90
N LEU A 421 -9.56 30.46 -2.82
CA LEU A 421 -10.87 29.87 -2.55
C LEU A 421 -10.74 28.81 -1.44
N PRO A 422 -11.47 28.93 -0.31
CA PRO A 422 -11.39 27.96 0.75
C PRO A 422 -12.12 26.67 0.35
N SER A 423 -11.32 25.71 -0.11
CA SER A 423 -11.55 24.25 -0.10
C SER A 423 -12.86 23.75 -0.73
N THR A 424 -12.74 22.98 -1.82
CA THR A 424 -13.74 21.99 -2.27
C THR A 424 -14.26 21.11 -1.10
N PHE A 425 -13.45 21.00 -0.04
CA PHE A 425 -13.72 20.25 1.18
C PHE A 425 -13.86 21.18 2.39
N HIS A 426 -15.09 21.53 2.77
CA HIS A 426 -15.35 22.38 3.94
C HIS A 426 -14.70 21.84 5.23
N PRO A 427 -14.21 22.71 6.12
CA PRO A 427 -13.51 22.30 7.33
C PRO A 427 -14.42 21.50 8.25
N VAL A 428 -14.09 20.22 8.44
CA VAL A 428 -14.77 19.33 9.39
C VAL A 428 -13.94 19.22 10.65
N SER A 429 -14.58 19.49 11.79
CA SER A 429 -13.98 19.28 13.11
C SER A 429 -14.10 17.81 13.50
N VAL A 430 -12.97 17.11 13.63
CA VAL A 430 -12.92 15.72 14.12
C VAL A 430 -13.18 15.62 15.63
N ASP A 431 -13.05 16.75 16.36
CA ASP A 431 -13.22 16.85 17.82
C ASP A 431 -14.67 16.92 18.32
N LYS A 432 -15.66 17.09 17.43
CA LYS A 432 -17.07 17.39 17.83
C LYS A 432 -17.79 16.29 18.63
N TYR A 433 -17.16 15.14 18.86
CA TYR A 433 -17.73 14.05 19.66
C TYR A 433 -17.16 13.93 21.10
N ALA A 434 -16.29 14.85 21.52
CA ALA A 434 -15.72 14.88 22.87
C ALA A 434 -16.48 15.79 23.85
N LYS A 435 -17.78 16.06 23.64
CA LYS A 435 -18.60 16.58 24.74
C LYS A 435 -18.70 15.47 25.78
N SER A 436 -18.30 15.77 27.02
CA SER A 436 -18.45 14.91 28.20
C SER A 436 -19.80 14.20 28.13
N LYS A 437 -19.80 12.93 27.70
CA LYS A 437 -21.00 12.12 27.75
C LYS A 437 -21.25 11.92 29.23
N SER A 438 -22.43 12.33 29.71
CA SER A 438 -22.86 12.06 31.09
C SER A 438 -22.46 10.62 31.45
N VAL A 439 -21.89 10.43 32.63
CA VAL A 439 -21.42 9.11 33.11
C VAL A 439 -22.52 8.06 32.93
N ILE A 440 -23.79 8.45 33.09
CA ILE A 440 -24.98 7.63 32.88
C ILE A 440 -25.11 7.18 31.42
N PHE A 441 -24.99 8.09 30.45
CA PHE A 441 -25.04 7.74 29.03
C PHE A 441 -23.87 6.83 28.66
N THR A 442 -22.66 7.10 29.15
CA THR A 442 -21.50 6.25 28.91
C THR A 442 -21.71 4.84 29.49
N ALA A 443 -22.23 4.74 30.71
CA ALA A 443 -22.56 3.46 31.35
C ALA A 443 -23.63 2.71 30.55
N LEU A 444 -24.71 3.39 30.14
CA LEU A 444 -25.78 2.81 29.35
C LEU A 444 -25.29 2.29 27.99
N PHE A 445 -24.49 3.09 27.27
CA PHE A 445 -23.89 2.65 26.00
C PHE A 445 -22.92 1.49 26.19
N THR A 446 -22.16 1.48 27.29
CA THR A 446 -21.25 0.36 27.61
C THR A 446 -22.04 -0.91 27.92
N LEU A 447 -23.16 -0.80 28.64
CA LEU A 447 -24.06 -1.92 28.90
C LEU A 447 -24.68 -2.46 27.61
N PHE A 448 -25.20 -1.59 26.74
CA PHE A 448 -25.71 -2.00 25.43
C PHE A 448 -24.62 -2.67 24.59
N TYR A 449 -23.40 -2.13 24.61
CA TYR A 449 -22.26 -2.73 23.90
C TYR A 449 -21.88 -4.10 24.48
N LEU A 450 -21.90 -4.29 25.80
CA LEU A 450 -21.68 -5.61 26.41
C LEU A 450 -22.79 -6.60 26.00
N LEU A 451 -24.03 -6.12 25.97
CA LEU A 451 -25.18 -6.92 25.58
C LEU A 451 -25.06 -7.40 24.12
N THR A 452 -24.49 -6.60 23.21
CA THR A 452 -24.26 -7.08 21.83
C THR A 452 -23.26 -8.22 21.78
N TYR A 453 -22.21 -8.23 22.61
CA TYR A 453 -21.30 -9.38 22.70
C TYR A 453 -22.03 -10.62 23.19
N LEU A 454 -22.82 -10.48 24.25
CA LEU A 454 -23.59 -11.60 24.83
C LEU A 454 -24.59 -12.16 23.81
N ILE A 455 -25.31 -11.29 23.08
CA ILE A 455 -26.26 -11.73 22.07
C ILE A 455 -25.54 -12.38 20.89
N SER A 456 -24.52 -11.73 20.32
CA SER A 456 -23.81 -12.24 19.14
C SER A 456 -23.12 -13.57 19.41
N PHE A 457 -22.30 -13.68 20.47
CA PHE A 457 -21.61 -14.93 20.79
C PHE A 457 -22.53 -15.96 21.44
N GLY A 458 -23.48 -15.52 22.29
CA GLY A 458 -24.46 -16.39 22.91
C GLY A 458 -25.38 -17.07 21.90
N ALA A 459 -25.80 -16.36 20.84
CA ALA A 459 -26.57 -16.94 19.74
C ALA A 459 -25.75 -18.01 19.00
N ILE A 460 -24.46 -17.75 18.70
CA ILE A 460 -23.57 -18.73 18.07
C ILE A 460 -23.42 -19.97 18.96
N ILE A 461 -23.08 -19.78 20.24
CA ILE A 461 -22.90 -20.89 21.20
C ILE A 461 -24.20 -21.68 21.36
N TYR A 462 -25.35 -21.01 21.44
CA TYR A 462 -26.66 -21.65 21.55
C TYR A 462 -26.94 -22.54 20.34
N VAL A 463 -26.73 -22.03 19.13
CA VAL A 463 -26.90 -22.80 17.88
C VAL A 463 -25.93 -23.99 17.85
N LEU A 464 -24.65 -23.78 18.16
CA LEU A 464 -23.64 -24.86 18.16
C LEU A 464 -23.97 -25.95 19.20
N THR A 465 -24.48 -25.56 20.36
CA THR A 465 -24.90 -26.50 21.41
C THR A 465 -26.09 -27.35 20.94
N LYS A 466 -27.07 -26.73 20.24
CA LYS A 466 -28.18 -27.47 19.61
C LYS A 466 -27.71 -28.41 18.49
N LEU A 467 -26.58 -28.12 17.86
CA LEU A 467 -25.93 -28.97 16.87
C LEU A 467 -24.99 -30.03 17.48
N ASN A 468 -24.99 -30.20 18.81
CA ASN A 468 -24.15 -31.15 19.55
C ASN A 468 -22.64 -30.92 19.41
N PHE A 469 -22.20 -29.67 19.25
CA PHE A 469 -20.77 -29.37 19.31
C PHE A 469 -20.25 -29.48 20.73
N ASN A 470 -19.10 -30.13 20.91
CA ASN A 470 -18.39 -30.12 22.18
C ASN A 470 -17.74 -28.73 22.44
N PRO A 471 -17.40 -28.37 23.69
CA PRO A 471 -16.86 -27.06 24.01
C PRO A 471 -15.57 -26.68 23.26
N VAL A 472 -14.70 -27.65 22.95
CA VAL A 472 -13.47 -27.42 22.18
C VAL A 472 -13.81 -27.08 20.72
N SER A 473 -14.64 -27.89 20.06
CA SER A 473 -15.13 -27.62 18.71
C SER A 473 -15.91 -26.30 18.62
N GLN A 474 -16.65 -25.91 19.67
CA GLN A 474 -17.30 -24.59 19.75
C GLN A 474 -16.27 -23.46 19.79
N GLY A 475 -15.26 -23.56 20.66
CA GLY A 475 -14.19 -22.58 20.76
C GLY A 475 -13.42 -22.42 19.45
N ILE A 476 -13.07 -23.54 18.79
CA ILE A 476 -12.41 -23.53 17.48
C ILE A 476 -13.34 -22.92 16.41
N PHE A 477 -14.64 -23.25 16.40
CA PHE A 477 -15.60 -22.66 15.46
C PHE A 477 -15.66 -21.13 15.59
N ILE A 478 -15.80 -20.62 16.82
CA ILE A 478 -15.86 -19.19 17.12
C ILE A 478 -14.55 -18.49 16.70
N PHE A 479 -13.41 -19.11 16.99
CA PHE A 479 -12.10 -18.62 16.55
C PHE A 479 -12.04 -18.46 15.02
N PHE A 480 -12.48 -19.45 14.25
CA PHE A 480 -12.46 -19.35 12.78
C PHE A 480 -13.52 -18.40 12.22
N ILE A 481 -14.73 -18.33 12.80
CA ILE A 481 -15.74 -17.34 12.36
C ILE A 481 -15.24 -15.90 12.56
N THR A 482 -14.63 -15.62 13.70
CA THR A 482 -14.10 -14.27 13.99
C THR A 482 -12.96 -13.91 13.05
N LEU A 483 -12.02 -14.84 12.79
CA LEU A 483 -10.95 -14.65 11.81
C LEU A 483 -11.48 -14.47 10.38
N VAL A 484 -12.39 -15.33 9.93
CA VAL A 484 -12.99 -15.22 8.58
C VAL A 484 -13.71 -13.90 8.42
N THR A 485 -14.52 -13.49 9.39
CA THR A 485 -15.26 -12.23 9.34
C THR A 485 -14.29 -11.05 9.23
N PHE A 486 -13.20 -11.06 10.01
CA PHE A 486 -12.17 -10.04 9.93
C PHE A 486 -11.43 -10.03 8.58
N PHE A 487 -11.03 -11.20 8.06
CA PHE A 487 -10.37 -11.28 6.77
C PHE A 487 -11.30 -10.87 5.63
N ALA A 488 -12.57 -11.27 5.67
CA ALA A 488 -13.57 -10.85 4.71
C ALA A 488 -13.76 -9.32 4.73
N PHE A 489 -13.90 -8.72 5.91
CA PHE A 489 -13.94 -7.27 6.07
C PHE A 489 -12.67 -6.58 5.52
N ARG A 490 -11.48 -7.13 5.80
CA ARG A 490 -10.21 -6.62 5.26
C ARG A 490 -10.16 -6.70 3.73
N VAL A 491 -10.66 -7.78 3.15
CA VAL A 491 -10.75 -7.99 1.70
C VAL A 491 -11.76 -7.01 1.07
N ILE A 492 -12.93 -6.82 1.67
CA ILE A 492 -13.95 -5.84 1.22
C ILE A 492 -13.40 -4.41 1.22
N ASN A 493 -12.65 -4.00 2.25
CA ASN A 493 -12.14 -2.64 2.37
C ASN A 493 -11.23 -2.20 1.20
N ILE A 494 -10.75 -3.13 0.38
CA ILE A 494 -9.99 -2.84 -0.83
C ILE A 494 -10.88 -2.20 -1.90
N THR A 495 -12.15 -2.61 -2.01
CA THR A 495 -13.06 -2.03 -3.01
C THR A 495 -13.49 -0.61 -2.69
N GLN A 496 -13.32 -0.21 -1.43
CA GLN A 496 -13.62 1.12 -0.93
C GLN A 496 -12.53 2.16 -1.26
N GLU A 497 -11.37 1.73 -1.78
CA GLU A 497 -10.24 2.62 -2.09
C GLU A 497 -10.57 3.66 -3.16
N TYR A 498 -11.40 3.29 -4.15
CA TYR A 498 -11.80 4.18 -5.25
C TYR A 498 -13.26 4.67 -5.14
N LEU A 499 -13.94 4.40 -4.02
CA LEU A 499 -15.33 4.77 -3.84
C LEU A 499 -15.46 6.19 -3.25
N VAL A 500 -16.27 7.02 -3.90
CA VAL A 500 -16.58 8.41 -3.51
C VAL A 500 -18.05 8.58 -3.12
N ILE A 501 -18.90 7.63 -3.51
CA ILE A 501 -20.33 7.60 -3.17
C ILE A 501 -20.56 6.44 -2.21
N ASP A 502 -20.79 6.77 -0.93
CA ASP A 502 -21.26 5.79 0.04
C ASP A 502 -22.72 5.43 -0.31
N ARG A 503 -22.99 4.17 -0.63
CA ARG A 503 -24.35 3.65 -0.81
C ARG A 503 -24.81 3.06 0.51
N ASP A 504 -25.48 3.88 1.33
CA ASP A 504 -26.05 3.40 2.58
C ASP A 504 -27.31 2.57 2.30
N SER A 505 -27.21 1.25 2.48
CA SER A 505 -28.41 0.41 2.57
C SER A 505 -29.05 0.58 3.95
N PRO A 506 -30.37 0.74 4.06
CA PRO A 506 -31.06 0.97 5.33
C PRO A 506 -30.89 -0.17 6.34
N LEU A 507 -30.52 -1.37 5.88
CA LEU A 507 -30.27 -2.54 6.74
C LEU A 507 -28.82 -2.68 7.23
N THR A 508 -27.88 -1.94 6.65
CA THR A 508 -26.45 -2.01 7.01
C THR A 508 -26.19 -1.79 8.51
N PRO A 509 -26.81 -0.77 9.16
CA PRO A 509 -26.56 -0.52 10.59
C PRO A 509 -26.97 -1.68 11.50
N LEU A 510 -28.03 -2.41 11.13
CA LEU A 510 -28.50 -3.55 11.90
C LEU A 510 -27.54 -4.74 11.79
N VAL A 511 -27.04 -5.02 10.59
CA VAL A 511 -26.04 -6.07 10.36
C VAL A 511 -24.74 -5.71 11.08
N ASP A 512 -24.26 -4.48 10.92
CA ASP A 512 -23.04 -3.99 11.58
C ASP A 512 -23.12 -4.12 13.10
N PHE A 513 -24.29 -3.86 13.69
CA PHE A 513 -24.50 -3.96 15.14
C PHE A 513 -24.17 -5.36 15.70
N PHE A 514 -24.59 -6.43 15.03
CA PHE A 514 -24.34 -7.81 15.47
C PHE A 514 -22.98 -8.36 15.03
N PHE A 515 -22.46 -7.92 13.88
CA PHE A 515 -21.16 -8.35 13.37
C PHE A 515 -19.99 -7.64 14.03
N LEU A 516 -20.17 -6.43 14.58
CA LEU A 516 -19.10 -5.64 15.19
C LEU A 516 -18.35 -6.36 16.33
N PRO A 517 -19.01 -7.06 17.29
CA PRO A 517 -18.32 -7.87 18.29
C PRO A 517 -17.43 -8.96 17.67
N ILE A 518 -17.95 -9.68 16.67
CA ILE A 518 -17.25 -10.76 15.97
C ILE A 518 -16.02 -10.20 15.24
N LEU A 519 -16.21 -9.08 14.54
CA LEU A 519 -15.16 -8.38 13.81
C LEU A 519 -14.06 -7.90 14.74
N ARG A 520 -14.41 -7.34 15.92
CA ARG A 520 -13.43 -6.81 16.87
C ARG A 520 -12.58 -7.90 17.50
N VAL A 521 -13.17 -9.05 17.84
CA VAL A 521 -12.41 -10.22 18.31
C VAL A 521 -11.49 -10.74 17.20
N GLY A 522 -11.98 -10.84 15.96
CA GLY A 522 -11.16 -11.24 14.81
C GLY A 522 -9.98 -10.29 14.55
N GLN A 523 -10.21 -8.98 14.65
CA GLN A 523 -9.17 -7.96 14.54
C GLN A 523 -8.10 -8.12 15.62
N TRP A 524 -8.51 -8.35 16.87
CA TRP A 524 -7.59 -8.58 17.98
C TRP A 524 -6.76 -9.86 17.76
N LEU A 525 -7.40 -10.98 17.39
CA LEU A 525 -6.70 -12.24 17.09
C LEU A 525 -5.69 -12.08 15.95
N SER A 526 -6.07 -11.43 14.86
CA SER A 526 -5.17 -11.23 13.73
C SER A 526 -4.02 -10.26 14.04
N GLY A 527 -4.30 -9.16 14.74
CA GLY A 527 -3.32 -8.11 15.01
C GLY A 527 -2.38 -8.41 16.18
N GLU A 528 -2.86 -9.02 17.26
CA GLU A 528 -2.03 -9.29 18.44
C GLU A 528 -1.43 -10.69 18.46
N VAL A 529 -2.12 -11.70 17.93
CA VAL A 529 -1.60 -13.08 17.94
C VAL A 529 -0.80 -13.31 16.66
N LEU A 530 -1.43 -13.23 15.49
CA LEU A 530 -0.77 -13.60 14.22
C LEU A 530 0.33 -12.62 13.77
N ALA A 531 0.16 -11.31 13.97
CA ALA A 531 1.17 -10.33 13.54
C ALA A 531 2.35 -10.19 14.51
N LYS A 532 2.19 -10.49 15.81
CA LYS A 532 3.31 -10.54 16.77
C LYS A 532 4.14 -11.81 16.61
N PHE A 533 3.56 -12.90 16.11
CA PHE A 533 4.31 -14.11 15.71
C PHE A 533 4.97 -13.93 14.35
N ASN A 534 5.88 -12.94 14.27
CA ASN A 534 6.80 -12.72 13.15
C ASN A 534 7.85 -13.85 13.02
N ILE A 535 7.54 -15.06 13.50
CA ILE A 535 8.40 -16.24 13.55
C ILE A 535 8.85 -16.62 12.15
N LEU A 536 7.96 -16.55 11.16
CA LEU A 536 8.33 -16.82 9.77
C LEU A 536 9.35 -15.81 9.26
N ILE A 537 9.13 -14.51 9.51
CA ILE A 537 10.08 -13.46 9.13
C ILE A 537 11.42 -13.65 9.85
N PHE A 538 11.40 -13.92 11.16
CA PHE A 538 12.60 -14.21 11.94
C PHE A 538 13.36 -15.44 11.42
N LEU A 539 12.65 -16.53 11.10
CA LEU A 539 13.20 -17.75 10.51
C LEU A 539 13.87 -17.44 9.17
N PHE A 540 13.21 -16.70 8.28
CA PHE A 540 13.80 -16.30 7.01
C PHE A 540 15.04 -15.43 7.22
N ASP A 541 14.94 -14.37 8.03
CA ASP A 541 16.01 -13.38 8.21
C ASP A 541 17.28 -13.99 8.88
N PHE A 542 17.13 -14.86 9.90
CA PHE A 542 18.28 -15.39 10.64
C PHE A 542 18.74 -16.77 10.15
N ILE A 543 17.82 -17.69 9.89
CA ILE A 543 18.17 -19.09 9.60
C ILE A 543 18.45 -19.30 8.11
N VAL A 544 17.80 -18.53 7.23
CA VAL A 544 17.96 -18.70 5.77
C VAL A 544 18.85 -17.61 5.17
N GLU A 545 18.55 -16.33 5.42
CA GLU A 545 19.21 -15.21 4.75
C GLU A 545 20.71 -15.14 5.07
N MET A 546 21.05 -15.16 6.35
CA MET A 546 22.42 -14.92 6.79
C MET A 546 23.41 -15.97 6.23
N PRO A 547 23.14 -17.30 6.31
CA PRO A 547 24.01 -18.28 5.66
C PRO A 547 24.04 -18.16 4.14
N LEU A 548 22.88 -17.93 3.50
CA LEU A 548 22.80 -17.81 2.05
C LEU A 548 23.64 -16.65 1.52
N LYS A 549 23.56 -15.48 2.15
CA LYS A 549 24.29 -14.27 1.71
C LYS A 549 25.80 -14.45 1.85
N ALA A 550 26.27 -15.13 2.91
CA ALA A 550 27.69 -15.45 3.07
C ALA A 550 28.20 -16.34 1.91
N VAL A 551 27.44 -17.36 1.51
CA VAL A 551 27.78 -18.22 0.36
C VAL A 551 27.80 -17.43 -0.95
N VAL A 552 26.80 -16.58 -1.17
CA VAL A 552 26.68 -15.72 -2.37
C VAL A 552 27.89 -14.79 -2.49
N GLU A 553 28.34 -14.18 -1.40
CA GLU A 553 29.50 -13.29 -1.35
C GLU A 553 30.80 -14.00 -1.73
N VAL A 554 31.06 -15.18 -1.15
CA VAL A 554 32.24 -16.01 -1.48
C VAL A 554 32.25 -16.42 -2.96
N ILE A 555 31.09 -16.77 -3.54
CA ILE A 555 31.02 -17.15 -4.95
C ILE A 555 31.27 -15.93 -5.86
N ASP A 556 30.76 -14.74 -5.52
CA ASP A 556 30.98 -13.53 -6.32
C ASP A 556 32.47 -13.13 -6.34
N GLU A 557 33.12 -13.18 -5.17
CA GLU A 557 34.57 -12.95 -5.05
C GLU A 557 35.37 -13.98 -5.85
N TRP A 558 35.01 -15.26 -5.77
CA TRP A 558 35.63 -16.31 -6.56
C TRP A 558 35.51 -16.04 -8.07
N VAL A 559 34.32 -15.67 -8.54
CA VAL A 559 34.11 -15.34 -9.96
C VAL A 559 34.93 -14.13 -10.37
N ARG A 560 35.01 -13.09 -9.54
CA ARG A 560 35.84 -11.90 -9.82
C ARG A 560 37.32 -12.27 -9.90
N PHE A 561 37.80 -13.08 -8.96
CA PHE A 561 39.18 -13.60 -8.95
C PHE A 561 39.49 -14.38 -10.23
N VAL A 562 38.61 -15.28 -10.66
CA VAL A 562 38.78 -16.05 -11.91
C VAL A 562 38.83 -15.12 -13.14
N LYS A 563 37.99 -14.08 -13.18
CA LYS A 563 38.03 -13.07 -14.26
C LYS A 563 39.36 -12.31 -14.30
N LEU A 564 39.83 -11.82 -13.15
CA LEU A 564 41.11 -11.12 -13.04
C LEU A 564 42.27 -12.02 -13.47
N LYS A 565 42.28 -13.29 -13.03
CA LYS A 565 43.31 -14.26 -13.44
C LYS A 565 43.27 -14.57 -14.94
N LYS A 566 42.08 -14.56 -15.55
CA LYS A 566 41.95 -14.71 -17.00
C LYS A 566 42.49 -13.48 -17.76
N GLU A 567 42.26 -12.28 -17.24
CA GLU A 567 42.79 -11.03 -17.81
C GLU A 567 44.32 -10.95 -17.70
N GLU A 568 44.92 -11.47 -16.62
CA GLU A 568 46.39 -11.55 -16.47
C GLU A 568 47.06 -12.52 -17.45
N ILE A 569 46.32 -13.51 -17.98
CA ILE A 569 46.85 -14.54 -18.90
C ILE A 569 46.81 -14.06 -20.37
N ILE A 570 45.99 -13.05 -20.68
CA ILE A 570 45.84 -12.45 -22.01
C ILE A 570 46.79 -11.26 -22.13
#